data_AF-A0A291L1K1-F1
#
_entry.id   AF-A0A291L1K1-F1
#
_cell.length_a   1.000
_cell.length_b   1.000
_cell.length_c   1.000
_cell.angle_alpha   90.00
_cell.angle_beta   90.00
_cell.angle_gamma   90.00
#
_symmetry.space_group_name_H-M   'P 1'
#
loop_
_entity.id
_entity.type
_entity.pdbx_description
1 polymer ?
#
loop_
_entity_poly.entity_id
_entity_poly.type
_entity_poly.pdbx_seq_one_letter_code
_entity_poly.pdbx_strand_id
1 'polypeptide(L)'
;TAILSPLIAEREAMKSSELMLEMGGIPRTFKFIFRGTGYDEKLVREVEGLEASGSVYICTLCDATRLEASQNLVFHSITRSHTENLQRYEVWRSNPYHESVEELRDRVKGVSAKPFIETVPSIDALHCDIGNAAEFY
;
A
#
# COMPACT_ATOMS: atom_id res chain seq x y z
N THR A 1 -3.21 14.97 1.50
CA THR A 1 -2.55 14.71 2.80
C THR A 1 -3.06 15.63 3.90
N ALA A 2 -2.99 16.97 3.77
CA ALA A 2 -3.35 17.94 4.83
C ALA A 2 -4.66 17.65 5.61
N ILE A 3 -5.72 17.24 4.91
CA ILE A 3 -7.03 16.95 5.53
C ILE A 3 -7.07 15.60 6.25
N LEU A 4 -6.38 14.57 5.73
CA LEU A 4 -6.46 13.20 6.25
C LEU A 4 -5.39 12.88 7.29
N SER A 5 -4.26 13.58 7.27
CA SER A 5 -3.14 13.34 8.21
C SER A 5 -3.54 13.36 9.69
N PRO A 6 -4.44 14.23 10.17
CA PRO A 6 -4.93 14.17 11.56
C PRO A 6 -5.58 12.83 11.91
N LEU A 7 -6.44 12.29 11.03
CA LEU A 7 -7.10 10.99 11.24
C LEU A 7 -6.08 9.85 11.26
N ILE A 8 -5.03 9.93 10.44
CA ILE A 8 -3.95 8.94 10.44
C ILE A 8 -3.18 9.00 11.76
N ALA A 9 -2.87 10.19 12.27
CA ALA A 9 -2.17 10.35 13.55
C ALA A 9 -3.00 9.78 14.72
N GLU A 10 -4.31 10.04 14.75
CA GLU A 10 -5.23 9.47 15.73
C GLU A 10 -5.31 7.94 15.63
N ARG A 11 -5.41 7.41 14.41
CA ARG A 11 -5.38 5.95 14.14
C ARG A 11 -4.10 5.31 14.67
N GLU A 12 -2.93 5.88 14.40
CA GLU A 12 -1.65 5.34 14.87
C GLU A 12 -1.55 5.39 16.40
N ALA A 13 -2.02 6.45 17.04
CA ALA A 13 -2.07 6.54 18.50
C ALA A 13 -2.98 5.46 19.12
N MET A 14 -4.11 5.15 18.48
CA MET A 14 -5.03 4.12 18.97
C MET A 14 -4.48 2.70 18.86
N LYS A 15 -3.56 2.42 17.93
CA LYS A 15 -2.95 1.07 17.79
C LYS A 15 -2.13 0.64 19.00
N SER A 16 -1.54 1.60 19.71
CA SER A 16 -0.72 1.37 20.91
C SER A 16 -1.44 1.70 22.22
N SER A 17 -2.77 1.86 22.16
CA SER A 17 -3.61 2.23 23.30
C SER A 17 -4.69 1.19 23.60
N GLU A 18 -5.27 1.28 24.78
CA GLU A 18 -6.44 0.51 25.21
C GLU A 18 -7.56 1.49 25.61
N LEU A 19 -8.76 1.30 25.05
CA LEU A 19 -9.91 2.13 25.40
C LEU A 19 -10.70 1.49 26.53
N MET A 20 -10.84 2.20 27.65
CA MET A 20 -11.78 1.84 28.72
C MET A 20 -13.12 2.53 28.48
N LEU A 21 -14.20 1.76 28.43
CA LEU A 21 -15.55 2.25 28.23
C LEU A 21 -16.52 1.53 29.17
N GLU A 22 -17.38 2.29 29.85
CA GLU A 22 -18.43 1.73 30.70
C GLU A 22 -19.62 1.27 29.85
N MET A 23 -19.98 -0.01 29.95
CA MET A 23 -21.10 -0.60 29.22
C MET A 23 -22.00 -1.36 30.19
N GLY A 24 -23.24 -0.89 30.34
CA GLY A 24 -24.19 -1.49 31.28
C GLY A 24 -23.72 -1.46 32.73
N GLY A 25 -23.02 -0.39 33.14
CA GLY A 25 -22.46 -0.24 34.49
C GLY A 25 -21.16 -0.99 34.74
N ILE A 26 -20.57 -1.64 33.73
CA ILE A 26 -19.34 -2.45 33.85
C ILE A 26 -18.26 -1.84 32.96
N PRO A 27 -17.09 -1.46 33.50
CA PRO A 27 -15.93 -1.05 32.70
C PRO A 27 -15.42 -2.19 31.82
N ARG A 28 -15.26 -1.91 30.52
CA ARG A 28 -14.72 -2.84 29.52
C ARG A 28 -13.52 -2.21 28.84
N THR A 29 -12.53 -3.04 28.51
CA THR A 29 -11.30 -2.62 27.83
C THR A 29 -11.30 -3.13 26.39
N PHE A 30 -11.00 -2.26 25.44
CA PHE A 30 -10.99 -2.55 24.00
C PHE A 30 -9.63 -2.30 23.38
N LYS A 31 -9.27 -3.15 22.42
CA LYS A 31 -8.14 -2.97 21.49
C LYS A 31 -8.69 -2.85 20.09
N PHE A 32 -8.04 -2.02 19.28
CA PHE A 32 -8.46 -1.77 17.91
C PHE A 32 -7.45 -2.34 16.92
N ILE A 33 -7.96 -2.97 15.87
CA ILE A 33 -7.18 -3.41 14.71
C ILE A 33 -7.79 -2.73 13.49
N PHE A 34 -7.00 -1.88 12.84
CA PHE A 34 -7.44 -1.13 11.66
C PHE A 34 -6.96 -1.81 10.38
N ARG A 35 -7.89 -2.33 9.57
CA ARG A 35 -7.61 -2.98 8.28
C ARG A 35 -8.10 -2.12 7.11
N GLY A 36 -7.22 -1.26 6.57
CA GLY A 36 -7.53 -0.41 5.41
C GLY A 36 -7.58 -1.22 4.11
N THR A 37 -8.77 -1.74 3.77
CA THR A 37 -9.00 -2.64 2.60
C THR A 37 -9.97 -2.07 1.56
N GLY A 38 -10.76 -1.05 1.90
CA GLY A 38 -11.81 -0.50 1.04
C GLY A 38 -11.33 0.59 0.08
N TYR A 39 -10.22 0.35 -0.63
CA TYR A 39 -9.62 1.30 -1.56
C TYR A 39 -9.49 0.68 -2.95
N ASP A 40 -9.81 1.44 -4.00
CA ASP A 40 -9.49 1.03 -5.36
C ASP A 40 -7.96 1.06 -5.60
N GLU A 41 -7.48 0.38 -6.65
CA GLU A 41 -6.05 0.29 -6.94
C GLU A 41 -5.41 1.68 -7.14
N LYS A 42 -6.15 2.62 -7.74
CA LYS A 42 -5.66 3.98 -8.00
C LYS A 42 -5.31 4.68 -6.70
N LEU A 43 -6.21 4.65 -5.73
CA LEU A 43 -6.00 5.29 -4.43
C LEU A 43 -4.92 4.55 -3.63
N VAL A 44 -4.89 3.21 -3.65
CA VAL A 44 -3.82 2.43 -3.02
C VAL A 44 -2.45 2.88 -3.53
N ARG A 45 -2.27 2.98 -4.86
CA ARG A 45 -1.00 3.43 -5.46
C ARG A 45 -0.62 4.83 -5.00
N GLU A 46 -1.57 5.76 -4.99
CA GLU A 46 -1.33 7.15 -4.60
C GLU A 46 -0.89 7.25 -3.12
N VAL A 47 -1.55 6.55 -2.21
CA VAL A 47 -1.29 6.68 -0.76
C VAL A 47 -0.09 5.86 -0.27
N GLU A 48 0.28 4.80 -1.00
CA GLU A 48 1.45 3.96 -0.75
C GLU A 48 2.69 4.38 -1.58
N GLY A 49 2.62 5.52 -2.29
CA GLY A 49 3.78 6.09 -2.98
C GLY A 49 4.24 5.31 -4.22
N LEU A 50 3.34 4.50 -4.80
CA LEU A 50 3.60 3.72 -6.00
C LEU A 50 3.31 4.54 -7.25
N GLU A 51 3.98 4.22 -8.35
CA GLU A 51 3.61 4.73 -9.66
C GLU A 51 2.16 4.35 -10.04
N ALA A 52 1.53 5.21 -10.85
CA ALA A 52 0.16 5.00 -11.33
C ALA A 52 -0.01 3.70 -12.14
N SER A 53 -1.27 3.28 -12.37
CA SER A 53 -1.64 1.97 -12.95
C SER A 53 -1.05 1.67 -14.33
N GLY A 54 -0.57 2.67 -15.07
CA GLY A 54 0.15 2.48 -16.34
C GLY A 54 1.60 1.97 -16.21
N SER A 55 2.14 1.90 -14.98
CA SER A 55 3.53 1.50 -14.70
C SER A 55 3.87 0.10 -15.20
N VAL A 56 5.16 -0.13 -15.44
CA VAL A 56 5.73 -1.47 -15.63
C VAL A 56 5.60 -2.33 -14.36
N TYR A 57 5.60 -1.73 -13.16
CA TYR A 57 5.33 -2.44 -11.90
C TYR A 57 3.82 -2.53 -11.66
N ILE A 58 3.24 -3.63 -12.12
CA ILE A 58 1.78 -3.77 -12.25
C ILE A 58 1.09 -4.17 -10.94
N CYS A 59 1.83 -4.67 -9.96
CA CYS A 59 1.24 -5.22 -8.75
C CYS A 59 1.43 -4.27 -7.55
N THR A 60 0.38 -4.09 -6.75
CA THR A 60 0.48 -3.40 -5.45
C THR A 60 0.95 -4.34 -4.32
N LEU A 61 1.04 -5.65 -4.60
CA LEU A 61 1.37 -6.69 -3.62
C LEU A 61 2.75 -7.33 -3.82
N CYS A 62 3.30 -7.31 -5.04
CA CYS A 62 4.60 -7.88 -5.39
C CYS A 62 5.39 -6.96 -6.32
N ASP A 63 6.62 -7.35 -6.66
CA ASP A 63 7.54 -6.53 -7.46
C ASP A 63 7.63 -6.92 -8.94
N ALA A 64 6.80 -7.87 -9.38
CA ALA A 64 6.80 -8.34 -10.75
C ALA A 64 6.49 -7.20 -11.73
N THR A 65 7.27 -7.16 -12.80
CA THR A 65 7.01 -6.30 -13.94
C THR A 65 5.90 -6.88 -14.82
N ARG A 66 5.32 -6.06 -15.70
CA ARG A 66 4.33 -6.50 -16.70
C ARG A 66 4.81 -7.67 -17.54
N LEU A 67 6.08 -7.66 -17.95
CA LEU A 67 6.68 -8.73 -18.76
C LEU A 67 6.89 -10.01 -17.96
N GLU A 68 7.40 -9.91 -16.73
CA GLU A 68 7.58 -11.09 -15.88
C GLU A 68 6.24 -11.75 -15.54
N ALA A 69 5.22 -10.95 -15.26
CA ALA A 69 3.88 -11.45 -14.96
C ALA A 69 3.19 -12.08 -16.18
N SER A 70 3.52 -11.68 -17.41
CA SER A 70 2.98 -12.33 -18.61
C SER A 70 3.63 -13.69 -18.90
N GLN A 71 4.87 -13.89 -18.46
CA GLN A 71 5.61 -15.14 -18.60
C GLN A 71 5.33 -16.11 -17.45
N ASN A 72 5.18 -15.59 -16.23
CA ASN A 72 4.83 -16.35 -15.04
C ASN A 72 3.51 -15.83 -14.49
N LEU A 73 2.42 -16.56 -14.74
CA LEU A 73 1.07 -16.08 -14.44
C LEU A 73 0.66 -16.26 -12.97
N VAL A 74 1.17 -17.27 -12.28
CA VAL A 74 0.58 -17.74 -11.01
C VAL A 74 1.58 -17.94 -9.87
N PHE A 75 2.89 -17.95 -10.15
CA PHE A 75 3.91 -18.17 -9.13
C PHE A 75 4.48 -16.83 -8.65
N HIS A 76 3.70 -16.12 -7.83
CA HIS A 76 4.10 -14.89 -7.14
C HIS A 76 3.76 -14.97 -5.66
N SER A 77 4.48 -14.21 -4.84
CA SER A 77 4.20 -14.06 -3.42
C SER A 77 3.97 -12.59 -3.08
N ILE A 78 3.25 -12.33 -1.99
CA ILE A 78 3.09 -10.99 -1.44
C ILE A 78 4.42 -10.59 -0.79
N THR A 79 5.05 -9.53 -1.28
CA THR A 79 6.31 -8.99 -0.75
C THR A 79 6.17 -7.56 -0.25
N ARG A 80 5.29 -6.76 -0.87
CA ARG A 80 5.12 -5.35 -0.53
C ARG A 80 4.44 -5.16 0.81
N SER A 81 4.90 -4.14 1.54
CA SER A 81 4.27 -3.67 2.77
C SER A 81 4.49 -2.17 2.94
N HIS A 82 3.65 -1.52 3.76
CA HIS A 82 3.79 -0.09 4.05
C HIS A 82 5.18 0.28 4.60
N THR A 83 5.71 -0.53 5.52
CA THR A 83 7.05 -0.35 6.10
C THR A 83 8.14 -0.46 5.04
N GLU A 84 8.04 -1.44 4.14
CA GLU A 84 9.01 -1.60 3.06
C GLU A 84 8.95 -0.42 2.08
N ASN A 85 7.76 0.06 1.72
CA ASN A 85 7.60 1.22 0.85
C ASN A 85 8.22 2.48 1.46
N LEU A 86 8.08 2.69 2.78
CA LEU A 86 8.74 3.79 3.49
C LEU A 86 10.27 3.69 3.35
N GLN A 87 10.84 2.50 3.49
CA GLN A 87 12.29 2.28 3.33
C GLN A 87 12.75 2.52 1.89
N ARG A 88 12.01 1.98 0.91
CA ARG A 88 12.29 2.17 -0.52
C ARG A 88 12.23 3.64 -0.92
N TYR A 89 11.28 4.41 -0.38
CA TYR A 89 11.23 5.85 -0.59
C TYR A 89 12.47 6.58 -0.05
N GLU A 90 12.98 6.20 1.14
CA GLU A 90 14.20 6.82 1.65
C GLU A 90 15.42 6.46 0.79
N VAL A 91 15.47 5.27 0.19
CA VAL A 91 16.50 4.91 -0.82
C VAL A 91 16.35 5.78 -2.07
N TRP A 92 15.13 5.93 -2.60
CA TRP A 92 14.85 6.80 -3.75
C TRP A 92 15.29 8.24 -3.49
N ARG A 93 14.93 8.80 -2.33
CA ARG A 93 15.22 10.19 -1.96
C ARG A 93 16.71 10.45 -1.75
N SER A 94 17.43 9.49 -1.15
CA SER A 94 18.84 9.69 -0.77
C SER A 94 19.83 9.24 -1.85
N ASN A 95 19.42 8.36 -2.78
CA ASN A 95 20.27 7.73 -3.78
C ASN A 95 21.66 7.33 -3.22
N PRO A 96 21.71 6.42 -2.22
CA PRO A 96 22.94 6.15 -1.48
C PRO A 96 24.00 5.43 -2.34
N TYR A 97 23.61 4.90 -3.50
CA TYR A 97 24.48 4.18 -4.43
C TYR A 97 24.88 5.00 -5.65
N HIS A 98 24.48 6.28 -5.73
CA HIS A 98 24.76 7.17 -6.85
C HIS A 98 24.36 6.59 -8.22
N GLU A 99 23.21 5.93 -8.27
CA GLU A 99 22.66 5.29 -9.45
C GLU A 99 22.04 6.30 -10.42
N SER A 100 21.96 5.94 -11.69
CA SER A 100 21.10 6.62 -12.65
C SER A 100 19.63 6.51 -12.24
N VAL A 101 18.75 7.33 -12.83
CA VAL A 101 17.33 7.32 -12.48
C VAL A 101 16.67 5.98 -12.82
N GLU A 102 17.06 5.33 -13.92
CA GLU A 102 16.55 4.03 -14.33
C GLU A 102 16.97 2.92 -13.37
N GLU A 103 18.25 2.88 -12.99
CA GLU A 103 18.79 1.91 -12.03
C GLU A 103 18.15 2.08 -10.65
N LEU A 104 18.06 3.33 -10.17
CA LEU A 104 17.45 3.64 -8.87
C LEU A 104 15.95 3.29 -8.87
N ARG A 105 15.23 3.59 -9.96
CA ARG A 105 13.82 3.22 -10.13
C ARG A 105 13.62 1.71 -10.05
N ASP A 106 14.52 0.94 -10.65
CA ASP A 106 14.47 -0.52 -10.54
C ASP A 106 14.80 -1.02 -9.13
N ARG A 107 15.80 -0.44 -8.47
CA ARG A 107 16.13 -0.75 -7.08
C ARG A 107 14.94 -0.59 -6.15
N VAL A 108 14.18 0.50 -6.29
CA VAL A 108 13.02 0.81 -5.43
C VAL A 108 11.70 0.26 -5.99
N LYS A 109 11.74 -0.47 -7.11
CA LYS A 109 10.58 -1.08 -7.77
C LYS A 109 9.42 -0.09 -7.97
N GLY A 110 9.74 1.13 -8.39
CA GLY A 110 8.77 2.18 -8.68
C GLY A 110 8.15 2.90 -7.47
N VAL A 111 8.72 2.75 -6.26
CA VAL A 111 8.37 3.60 -5.11
C VAL A 111 9.14 4.92 -5.19
N SER A 112 8.50 5.97 -5.70
CA SER A 112 9.13 7.27 -5.95
C SER A 112 8.47 8.44 -5.18
N ALA A 113 7.41 8.16 -4.42
CA ALA A 113 6.76 9.10 -3.53
C ALA A 113 6.68 8.52 -2.11
N LYS A 114 6.55 9.38 -1.09
CA LYS A 114 6.50 8.94 0.30
C LYS A 114 5.12 8.37 0.63
N PRO A 115 5.01 7.11 1.08
CA PRO A 115 3.76 6.57 1.61
C PRO A 115 3.25 7.38 2.80
N PHE A 116 1.94 7.52 2.94
CA PHE A 116 1.36 8.26 4.08
C PHE A 116 0.11 7.63 4.72
N ILE A 117 -0.51 6.63 4.07
CA ILE A 117 -1.58 5.82 4.67
C ILE A 117 -1.16 4.35 4.54
N GLU A 118 -1.13 3.63 5.65
CA GLU A 118 -0.95 2.18 5.63
C GLU A 118 -2.22 1.49 5.14
N THR A 119 -2.08 0.76 4.05
CA THR A 119 -3.11 -0.11 3.47
C THR A 119 -2.81 -1.58 3.77
N VAL A 120 -3.82 -2.43 3.66
CA VAL A 120 -3.64 -3.88 3.73
C VAL A 120 -3.39 -4.43 2.33
N PRO A 121 -2.31 -5.19 2.09
CA PRO A 121 -2.08 -5.86 0.81
C PRO A 121 -3.24 -6.81 0.49
N SER A 122 -4.09 -6.43 -0.46
CA SER A 122 -5.30 -7.16 -0.84
C SER A 122 -5.78 -6.72 -2.24
N ILE A 123 -6.91 -7.29 -2.67
CA ILE A 123 -7.59 -6.94 -3.92
C ILE A 123 -8.98 -6.42 -3.55
N ASP A 124 -9.39 -5.32 -4.16
CA ASP A 124 -10.77 -4.87 -4.09
C ASP A 124 -11.66 -5.70 -5.03
N ALA A 125 -12.62 -6.39 -4.45
CA ALA A 125 -13.49 -7.31 -5.18
C ALA A 125 -14.31 -6.59 -6.26
N LEU A 126 -14.86 -5.41 -5.95
CA LEU A 126 -15.76 -4.70 -6.86
C LEU A 126 -15.03 -4.26 -8.13
N HIS A 127 -13.90 -3.55 -7.99
CA HIS A 127 -13.16 -3.09 -9.16
C HIS A 127 -12.43 -4.23 -9.89
N CYS A 128 -12.12 -5.35 -9.21
CA CYS A 128 -11.64 -6.57 -9.86
C CYS A 128 -12.70 -7.15 -10.82
N ASP A 129 -13.95 -7.27 -10.36
CA ASP A 129 -15.04 -7.80 -11.18
C ASP A 129 -15.34 -6.90 -12.39
N ILE A 130 -15.39 -5.57 -12.18
CA ILE A 130 -15.60 -4.59 -13.25
C ILE A 130 -14.46 -4.66 -14.27
N GLY A 131 -13.21 -4.70 -13.81
CA GLY A 131 -12.03 -4.76 -14.68
C GLY A 131 -12.01 -6.03 -15.52
N ASN A 132 -12.20 -7.19 -14.89
CA ASN A 132 -12.25 -8.47 -15.60
C ASN A 132 -13.40 -8.51 -16.61
N ALA A 133 -14.60 -8.05 -16.25
CA ALA A 133 -15.73 -8.00 -17.19
C ALA A 133 -15.43 -7.14 -18.42
N ALA A 134 -14.71 -6.03 -18.26
CA ALA A 134 -14.28 -5.18 -19.36
C ALA A 134 -13.22 -5.84 -20.26
N GLU A 135 -12.29 -6.62 -19.69
CA GLU A 135 -11.28 -7.36 -20.48
C GLU A 135 -11.87 -8.51 -21.31
N PHE A 136 -13.01 -9.07 -20.89
CA PHE A 136 -13.74 -10.09 -21.65
C PHE A 136 -14.60 -9.52 -22.79
N TYR A 137 -14.86 -8.22 -22.80
CA TYR A 137 -15.71 -7.52 -23.78
C TYR A 137 -14.90 -7.03 -24.99
#